data_AF-A0A3Q0S2C5-F1
#
_entry.id   AF-A0A3Q0S2C5-F1
#
_cell.length_a   1.000
_cell.length_b   1.000
_cell.length_c   1.000
_cell.angle_alpha   90.00
_cell.angle_beta   90.00
_cell.angle_gamma   90.00
#
_symmetry.space_group_name_H-M   'P 1'
#
loop_
_entity.id
_entity.type
_entity.pdbx_description
1 polymer ?
#
loop_
_entity_poly.entity_id
_entity_poly.type
_entity_poly.pdbx_seq_one_letter_code
_entity_poly.pdbx_strand_id
1 'polypeptide(L)' 'KNADVNECEVDEGGCEGYCCNTIGSYYCKCPEGSRLGPDGKACQGKMDI' A
#
# COMPACT_ATOMS: atom_id res chain seq x y z
N LYS A 1 -0.28 -9.43 24.91
CA LYS A 1 0.41 -8.53 23.97
C LYS A 1 -0.52 -8.35 22.78
N ASN A 2 -1.08 -7.17 22.56
CA ASN A 2 -1.86 -6.92 21.34
C ASN A 2 -1.79 -5.42 21.00
N ALA A 3 -0.57 -4.92 20.86
CA ALA A 3 -0.34 -3.68 20.12
C ALA A 3 -0.02 -4.12 18.70
N ASP A 4 -0.87 -3.70 17.77
CA ASP A 4 -0.63 -3.83 16.34
C ASP A 4 0.64 -3.03 15.97
N VAL A 5 1.46 -3.57 15.09
CA VAL A 5 2.64 -2.86 14.57
C VAL A 5 2.18 -2.19 13.29
N ASN A 6 2.28 -0.86 13.23
CA ASN A 6 1.91 -0.15 12.01
C ASN A 6 3.05 -0.27 10.99
N GLU A 7 2.96 -1.23 10.07
CA GLU A 7 3.99 -1.41 9.04
C GLU A 7 4.06 -0.23 8.06
N CYS A 8 3.01 0.60 7.98
CA CYS A 8 3.01 1.81 7.15
C CYS A 8 3.93 2.92 7.69
N GLU A 9 4.29 2.91 8.98
CA GLU A 9 5.24 3.90 9.53
C GLU A 9 6.67 3.68 9.04
N VAL A 10 6.95 2.54 8.42
CA VAL A 10 8.26 2.22 7.84
C VAL A 10 8.12 2.14 6.33
N ASP A 11 8.71 3.13 5.63
CA ASP A 11 8.77 3.17 4.16
C ASP A 11 7.41 3.00 3.47
N GLU A 12 6.32 3.50 4.08
CA GLU A 12 4.94 3.30 3.59
C GLU A 12 4.61 1.81 3.34
N GLY A 13 5.13 0.89 4.15
CA GLY A 13 4.97 -0.55 3.94
C GLY A 13 5.61 -1.06 2.63
N GLY A 14 6.46 -0.26 1.99
CA GLY A 14 6.98 -0.48 0.65
C GLY A 14 5.95 -0.35 -0.46
N CYS A 15 4.85 0.37 -0.23
CA CYS A 15 3.82 0.64 -1.23
C CYS A 15 4.26 1.77 -2.18
N GLU A 16 4.00 1.63 -3.48
CA GLU A 16 4.23 2.73 -4.44
C GLU A 16 3.15 3.82 -4.33
N GLY A 17 1.96 3.43 -3.88
CA GLY A 17 0.83 4.32 -3.64
C GLY A 17 0.68 4.67 -2.16
N TYR A 18 -0.48 4.33 -1.59
CA TYR A 18 -0.84 4.57 -0.20
C TYR A 18 -0.76 3.26 0.59
N CYS A 19 -0.20 3.31 1.79
CA CYS A 19 -0.26 2.19 2.73
C CYS A 19 -1.50 2.28 3.62
N CYS A 20 -2.21 1.16 3.77
CA CYS A 20 -3.38 1.04 4.65
C CYS A 20 -3.10 -0.01 5.73
N ASN A 21 -2.80 0.46 6.94
CA ASN A 21 -2.55 -0.41 8.08
C ASN A 21 -3.86 -1.07 8.56
N THR A 22 -3.77 -2.34 8.95
CA THR A 22 -4.88 -3.12 9.52
C THR A 22 -4.40 -3.87 10.75
N ILE A 23 -5.31 -4.33 11.61
CA ILE A 23 -4.89 -5.11 12.78
C ILE A 23 -4.31 -6.45 12.31
N GLY A 24 -3.00 -6.62 12.49
CA GLY A 24 -2.24 -7.82 12.16
C GLY A 24 -1.68 -7.88 10.73
N SER A 25 -1.82 -6.83 9.91
CA SER A 25 -1.28 -6.75 8.55
C SER A 25 -1.43 -5.34 7.97
N TYR A 26 -0.97 -5.12 6.74
CA TYR A 26 -1.29 -3.93 5.95
C TYR A 26 -1.59 -4.32 4.49
N TYR A 27 -2.10 -3.38 3.70
CA TYR A 27 -2.21 -3.52 2.25
C TYR A 27 -1.95 -2.19 1.55
N CYS A 28 -1.47 -2.26 0.30
CA CYS A 28 -1.23 -1.10 -0.53
C CYS A 28 -2.48 -0.74 -1.35
N LYS A 29 -2.68 0.56 -1.57
CA LYS A 29 -3.75 1.11 -2.40
C LYS A 29 -3.17 2.09 -3.40
N CYS A 30 -3.63 2.03 -4.64
CA CYS A 30 -3.16 2.93 -5.69
C CYS A 30 -4.07 4.16 -5.86
N PRO A 31 -3.52 5.30 -6.32
CA PRO A 31 -4.31 6.49 -6.64
C PRO A 31 -5.32 6.22 -7.76
N GLU A 32 -6.33 7.08 -7.84
CA GLU A 32 -7.39 6.96 -8.83
C GLU A 32 -6.82 6.92 -10.26
N GLY A 33 -7.38 6.05 -11.11
CA GLY A 33 -6.86 5.81 -12.45
C GLY A 33 -5.74 4.77 -12.54
N SER A 34 -5.15 4.34 -11.42
CA SER A 34 -4.13 3.27 -11.38
C SER A 34 -4.62 2.03 -10.63
N ARG A 35 -3.92 0.91 -10.81
CA ARG A 35 -4.30 -0.41 -10.30
C ARG A 35 -3.14 -1.04 -9.55
N LEU A 36 -3.42 -1.75 -8.47
CA LEU A 36 -2.38 -2.47 -7.73
C LEU A 36 -1.84 -3.63 -8.57
N GLY A 37 -0.51 -3.70 -8.67
CA GLY A 37 0.22 -4.76 -9.35
C GLY A 37 0.10 -6.11 -8.64
N PRO A 38 0.54 -7.20 -9.30
CA PRO A 38 0.47 -8.56 -8.74
C PRO A 38 1.42 -8.76 -7.55
N ASP A 39 2.41 -7.89 -7.37
CA ASP A 39 3.29 -7.82 -6.20
C ASP A 39 2.60 -7.23 -4.97
N GLY A 40 1.40 -6.67 -5.13
CA GLY A 40 0.62 -6.06 -4.06
C GLY A 40 1.22 -4.76 -3.54
N LYS A 41 2.18 -4.16 -4.25
CA LYS A 41 2.94 -2.98 -3.82
C LYS A 41 3.06 -1.92 -4.90
N ALA A 42 3.42 -2.31 -6.13
CA ALA A 42 3.55 -1.39 -7.25
C ALA A 42 2.19 -0.95 -7.81
N CYS A 43 2.13 0.25 -8.37
CA CYS A 43 0.93 0.78 -9.02
C CYS A 43 1.11 0.80 -10.54
N GLN A 44 0.21 0.15 -11.25
CA GLN A 44 0.24 -0.01 -12.70
C GLN A 44 -0.86 0.81 -13.38
N GLY A 45 -0.56 1.28 -14.59
CA GLY A 45 -1.53 2.01 -15.40
C GLY A 45 -1.72 3.45 -14.96
N LYS A 46 -0.66 4.16 -14.55
CA LYS A 46 -0.70 5.62 -14.52
C LYS A 46 -1.12 6.09 -15.92
N MET A 47 -2.36 6.54 -16.03
CA MET A 47 -2.85 7.16 -17.24
C MET A 47 -2.27 8.56 -17.20
N ASP A 48 -1.01 8.68 -17.63
CA ASP A 48 -0.35 9.98 -17.84
C ASP A 48 -1.18 10.73 -18.89
N ILE A 49 -1.93 11.74 -18.45
CA ILE A 49 -2.69 12.63 -19.33
C ILE A 49 -1.80 13.74 -19.87
#